data_AF-A0A9W6ZGU8-F1
#
_entry.id   AF-A0A9W6ZGU8-F1
#
_cell.length_a   1.000
_cell.length_b   1.000
_cell.length_c   1.000
_cell.angle_alpha   90.00
_cell.angle_beta   90.00
_cell.angle_gamma   90.00
#
_symmetry.space_group_name_H-M   'P 1'
#
loop_
_entity.id
_entity.type
_entity.pdbx_description
1 polymer ?
#
loop_
_entity_poly.entity_id
_entity_poly.type
_entity_poly.pdbx_seq_one_letter_code
_entity_poly.pdbx_strand_id
1 'polypeptide(L)'
;MRAMTGHAVNQYLHLSHNLTTPVVNLNPYGYNYMQGSFPIERVCSLSLMQTKIRTPLAIEKWSPLELSLFETSMSLYGKQFNLVSKSVKTKTVREVIELYYLWKKSDHYKSWKRGFECLIDAEEDVGGLEGDNSGEVI
;
A
#
# COMPACT_ATOMS: atom_id res chain seq x y z
N MET A 1 13.63 15.89 -24.13
CA MET A 1 13.44 15.39 -22.76
C MET A 1 11.98 15.68 -22.37
N ARG A 2 11.10 14.69 -22.45
CA ARG A 2 9.64 14.89 -22.61
C ARG A 2 8.87 14.25 -21.43
N ALA A 3 8.12 15.07 -20.71
CA ALA A 3 6.83 14.78 -20.07
C ALA A 3 6.66 13.58 -19.10
N MET A 4 7.68 13.11 -18.37
CA MET A 4 7.44 12.15 -17.26
C MET A 4 6.84 12.82 -16.01
N THR A 5 6.95 14.13 -15.88
CA THR A 5 6.45 14.90 -14.72
C THR A 5 4.93 14.99 -14.70
N GLY A 6 4.27 15.14 -15.87
CA GLY A 6 2.81 15.31 -15.94
C GLY A 6 2.04 14.04 -15.56
N HIS A 7 2.51 12.86 -15.98
CA HIS A 7 1.87 11.60 -15.65
C HIS A 7 1.92 11.30 -14.14
N ALA A 8 3.11 11.46 -13.53
CA ALA A 8 3.29 11.26 -12.09
C ALA A 8 2.43 12.21 -11.26
N VAL A 9 2.34 13.49 -11.67
CA VAL A 9 1.47 14.48 -11.02
C VAL A 9 0.00 14.09 -11.11
N ASN A 10 -0.47 13.62 -12.27
CA ASN A 10 -1.85 13.16 -12.44
C ASN A 10 -2.16 11.92 -11.59
N GLN A 11 -1.24 10.97 -11.48
CA GLN A 11 -1.41 9.81 -10.61
C GLN A 11 -1.52 10.21 -9.14
N TYR A 12 -0.71 11.19 -8.70
CA TYR A 12 -0.78 11.73 -7.35
C TYR A 12 -2.12 12.44 -7.09
N LEU A 13 -2.56 13.27 -8.03
CA LEU A 13 -3.82 14.00 -7.92
C LEU A 13 -5.02 13.03 -7.86
N HIS A 14 -5.06 12.02 -8.72
CA HIS A 14 -6.09 10.98 -8.68
C HIS A 14 -6.11 10.17 -7.37
N LEU A 15 -4.94 9.80 -6.84
CA LEU A 15 -4.85 9.08 -5.58
C LEU A 15 -5.41 9.93 -4.43
N SER A 16 -5.00 11.20 -4.34
CA SER A 16 -5.48 12.12 -3.31
C SER A 16 -7.00 12.36 -3.39
N HIS A 17 -7.53 12.45 -4.61
CA HIS A 17 -8.95 12.62 -4.87
C HIS A 17 -9.74 11.40 -4.38
N ASN A 18 -9.36 10.19 -4.81
CA ASN A 18 -10.03 8.96 -4.41
C ASN A 18 -10.01 8.70 -2.89
N LEU A 19 -8.98 9.19 -2.19
CA LEU A 19 -8.89 9.08 -0.73
C LEU A 19 -9.82 10.07 0.01
N THR A 20 -10.13 11.20 -0.63
CA THR A 20 -10.77 12.36 -0.01
C THR A 20 -12.26 12.46 -0.34
N THR A 21 -12.63 12.16 -1.58
CA THR A 21 -14.00 12.26 -2.05
C THR A 21 -14.61 10.87 -2.14
N PRO A 22 -15.73 10.58 -1.45
CA PRO A 22 -16.43 9.32 -1.65
C PRO A 22 -16.88 9.24 -3.11
N VAL A 23 -16.76 8.05 -3.71
CA VAL A 23 -17.27 7.81 -5.06
C VAL A 23 -18.79 7.93 -5.02
N VAL A 24 -19.30 9.08 -5.46
CA VAL A 24 -20.73 9.34 -5.57
C VAL A 24 -21.22 8.79 -6.92
N ASN A 25 -22.03 7.72 -6.89
CA ASN A 25 -22.68 7.16 -8.09
C ASN A 25 -23.90 7.99 -8.51
N LEU A 26 -23.82 9.32 -8.43
CA LEU A 26 -24.92 10.20 -8.80
C LEU A 26 -24.69 10.78 -10.19
N ASN A 27 -25.78 11.00 -10.94
CA ASN A 27 -25.78 11.71 -12.22
C ASN A 27 -25.18 13.13 -12.05
N PRO A 28 -24.77 13.83 -13.13
CA PRO A 28 -24.15 15.16 -13.06
C PRO A 28 -24.87 16.22 -12.20
N TYR A 29 -26.16 16.01 -11.91
CA TYR A 29 -27.00 16.89 -11.09
C TYR A 29 -27.43 16.28 -9.74
N GLY A 30 -26.92 15.12 -9.34
CA GLY A 30 -27.09 14.59 -7.98
C GLY A 30 -28.45 13.99 -7.64
N TYR A 31 -29.45 14.05 -8.54
CA TYR A 31 -30.82 13.67 -8.23
C TYR A 31 -31.16 12.25 -8.73
N ASN A 32 -31.49 11.34 -7.80
CA ASN A 32 -32.06 10.04 -8.13
C ASN A 32 -33.55 10.02 -7.72
N TYR A 33 -34.44 10.30 -8.69
CA TYR A 33 -35.88 10.34 -8.49
C TYR A 33 -36.49 8.99 -8.10
N MET A 34 -35.84 7.87 -8.40
CA MET A 34 -36.35 6.53 -8.09
C MET A 34 -36.19 6.18 -6.61
N GLN A 35 -35.27 6.83 -5.89
CA GLN A 35 -34.98 6.58 -4.48
C GLN A 35 -35.49 7.68 -3.54
N GLY A 36 -36.04 8.78 -4.08
CA GLY A 36 -36.55 9.90 -3.27
C GLY A 36 -35.50 10.58 -2.38
N SER A 37 -34.21 10.37 -2.65
CA SER A 37 -33.13 10.95 -1.88
C SER A 37 -32.76 12.32 -2.44
N PHE A 38 -32.93 13.36 -1.61
CA PHE A 38 -32.34 14.67 -1.88
C PHE A 38 -30.88 14.61 -1.46
N PRO A 39 -29.91 14.96 -2.32
CA PRO A 39 -28.52 15.13 -1.88
C PRO A 39 -28.43 16.44 -1.09
N ILE A 40 -28.90 16.43 0.17
CA ILE A 40 -28.57 17.49 1.15
C ILE A 40 -27.05 17.50 1.39
N GLU A 41 -26.41 16.37 1.11
CA GLU A 41 -24.99 16.15 1.26
C GLU A 41 -24.26 16.31 -0.07
N ARG A 42 -24.21 17.55 -0.60
CA ARG A 42 -22.88 18.00 -1.03
C ARG A 42 -22.11 18.23 0.25
N VAL A 43 -21.66 17.16 0.90
CA VAL A 43 -20.58 17.27 1.88
C VAL A 43 -19.48 17.94 1.10
N CYS A 44 -19.29 19.24 1.32
CA CYS A 44 -18.22 19.97 0.67
C CYS A 44 -16.97 19.22 1.10
N SER A 45 -16.32 18.52 0.18
CA SER A 45 -15.12 17.73 0.46
C SER A 45 -14.09 18.61 1.16
N LEU A 46 -14.09 19.89 0.79
CA LEU A 46 -13.38 20.98 1.45
C LEU A 46 -13.73 21.11 2.94
N SER A 47 -15.02 21.21 3.29
CA SER A 47 -15.47 21.26 4.69
C SER A 47 -15.09 20.01 5.46
N LEU A 48 -15.27 18.80 4.90
CA LEU A 48 -14.88 17.55 5.57
C LEU A 48 -13.36 17.50 5.83
N MET A 49 -12.55 17.89 4.84
CA MET A 49 -11.09 17.99 4.94
C MET A 49 -10.63 19.07 5.93
N GLN A 50 -11.36 20.18 6.05
CA GLN A 50 -11.03 21.29 6.95
C GLN A 50 -11.59 21.12 8.37
N THR A 51 -12.56 20.22 8.58
CA THR A 51 -13.14 20.01 9.91
C THR A 51 -12.15 19.37 10.88
N LYS A 52 -12.03 19.95 12.08
CA LYS A 52 -11.20 19.43 13.18
C LYS A 52 -11.72 18.10 13.77
N ILE A 53 -12.87 17.62 13.30
CA ILE A 53 -13.52 16.40 13.76
C ILE A 53 -12.95 15.16 13.03
N ARG A 54 -12.36 15.34 11.83
CA ARG A 54 -11.73 14.23 11.09
C ARG A 54 -10.52 13.72 11.87
N THR A 55 -10.52 12.43 12.19
CA THR A 55 -9.30 11.72 12.58
C THR A 55 -8.50 11.39 11.31
N PRO A 56 -7.30 11.95 11.12
CA PRO A 56 -6.52 11.66 9.91
C PRO A 56 -6.14 10.19 9.88
N LEU A 57 -6.34 9.52 8.75
CA LEU A 57 -5.94 8.13 8.60
C LEU A 57 -4.42 8.05 8.72
N ALA A 58 -3.89 6.96 9.29
CA ALA A 58 -2.44 6.84 9.45
C ALA A 58 -1.71 6.98 8.10
N ILE A 59 -2.29 6.53 6.98
CA ILE A 59 -1.76 6.69 5.62
C ILE A 59 -1.59 8.16 5.18
N GLU A 60 -2.41 9.09 5.68
CA GLU A 60 -2.33 10.51 5.30
C GLU A 60 -1.09 11.21 5.87
N LYS A 61 -0.48 10.62 6.90
CA LYS A 61 0.76 11.12 7.50
C LYS A 61 2.01 10.71 6.71
N TRP A 62 1.86 9.88 5.68
CA TRP A 62 2.96 9.33 4.90
C TRP A 62 3.06 9.99 3.54
N SER A 63 4.27 10.44 3.22
CA SER A 63 4.62 10.87 1.87
C SER A 63 4.73 9.64 0.94
N PRO A 64 4.40 9.77 -0.36
CA PRO A 64 4.60 8.69 -1.33
C PRO A 64 6.04 8.16 -1.34
N LEU A 65 7.03 9.04 -1.17
CA LEU A 65 8.43 8.64 -1.08
C LEU A 65 8.68 7.73 0.14
N GLU A 66 8.09 8.07 1.28
CA GLU A 66 8.22 7.28 2.51
C GLU A 66 7.53 5.92 2.36
N LEU A 67 6.39 5.87 1.65
CA LEU A 67 5.71 4.61 1.33
C LEU A 67 6.55 3.71 0.42
N SER A 68 7.17 4.27 -0.63
CA SER A 68 8.08 3.50 -1.50
C SER A 68 9.30 2.99 -0.74
N LEU A 69 9.88 3.81 0.15
CA LEU A 69 10.98 3.39 1.03
C LEU A 69 10.54 2.27 1.97
N PHE A 70 9.34 2.37 2.55
CA PHE A 70 8.75 1.33 3.39
C PHE A 70 8.59 0.01 2.62
N GLU A 71 7.99 0.03 1.43
CA GLU A 71 7.77 -1.18 0.60
C GLU A 71 9.08 -1.87 0.20
N THR A 72 10.06 -1.07 -0.23
CA THR A 72 11.39 -1.60 -0.58
C THR A 72 12.08 -2.20 0.64
N SER A 73 11.99 -1.53 1.79
CA SER A 73 12.60 -1.99 3.03
C SER A 73 11.92 -3.24 3.60
N MET A 74 10.60 -3.36 3.46
CA MET A 74 9.84 -4.56 3.82
C MET A 74 10.24 -5.76 2.96
N SER A 75 10.56 -5.54 1.69
CA SER A 75 11.04 -6.59 0.77
C SER A 75 12.46 -7.05 1.11
N LEU A 76 13.32 -6.15 1.60
CA LEU A 76 14.72 -6.46 1.94
C LEU A 76 14.90 -7.05 3.34
N TYR A 77 14.25 -6.47 4.35
CA TYR A 77 14.47 -6.82 5.77
C TYR A 77 13.31 -7.62 6.38
N GLY A 78 12.20 -7.78 5.65
CA GLY A 78 11.01 -8.44 6.16
C GLY A 78 10.38 -7.71 7.35
N LYS A 79 10.00 -8.47 8.39
CA LYS A 79 9.32 -7.95 9.59
C LYS A 79 10.27 -7.31 10.63
N GLN A 80 11.51 -7.00 10.25
CA GLN A 80 12.47 -6.34 11.13
C GLN A 80 12.19 -4.82 11.19
N PHE A 81 11.14 -4.43 11.91
CA PHE A 81 10.63 -3.04 11.93
C PHE A 81 11.65 -1.99 12.41
N ASN A 82 12.62 -2.38 13.22
CA ASN A 82 13.72 -1.50 13.63
C ASN A 82 14.60 -1.07 12.44
N LEU A 83 14.85 -1.97 11.49
CA LEU A 83 15.64 -1.68 10.29
C LEU A 83 14.81 -0.88 9.28
N VAL A 84 13.53 -1.19 9.15
CA VAL A 84 12.59 -0.45 8.30
C VAL A 84 12.39 0.99 8.79
N SER A 85 12.32 1.22 10.10
CA SER A 85 12.28 2.59 10.64
C SER A 85 13.59 3.36 10.36
N LYS A 86 14.74 2.69 10.44
CA LYS A 86 16.05 3.29 10.12
C LYS A 86 16.20 3.65 8.63
N SER A 87 15.59 2.91 7.72
CA SER A 87 15.64 3.24 6.29
C SER A 87 14.75 4.43 5.93
N VAL A 88 13.56 4.52 6.55
CA VAL A 88 12.63 5.66 6.38
C VAL A 88 13.15 6.92 7.07
N LYS A 89 13.83 6.79 8.22
CA LYS A 89 14.44 7.86 9.05
C LYS A 89 13.48 8.87 9.67
N THR A 90 12.38 9.20 9.01
CA THR A 90 11.41 10.23 9.41
C THR A 90 10.29 9.70 10.30
N LYS A 91 10.09 8.37 10.34
CA LYS A 91 8.98 7.71 11.04
C LYS A 91 9.49 6.79 12.13
N THR A 92 8.78 6.79 13.25
CA THR A 92 9.08 5.92 14.40
C THR A 92 8.68 4.47 14.13
N VAL A 93 9.28 3.53 14.86
CA VAL A 93 8.94 2.09 14.77
C VAL A 93 7.45 1.85 15.00
N ARG A 94 6.82 2.60 15.91
CA ARG A 94 5.39 2.51 16.17
C ARG A 94 4.56 2.88 14.93
N GLU A 95 4.88 4.00 14.29
CA GLU A 95 4.16 4.45 13.08
C GLU A 95 4.36 3.48 11.90
N VAL A 96 5.56 2.88 11.79
CA VAL A 96 5.85 1.83 10.82
C VAL A 96 4.97 0.59 11.04
N ILE A 97 4.79 0.18 12.30
CA ILE A 97 3.91 -0.95 12.65
C ILE A 97 2.44 -0.60 12.36
N GLU A 98 1.99 0.61 12.71
CA GLU A 98 0.63 1.08 12.39
C GLU A 98 0.38 1.05 10.87
N LEU A 99 1.35 1.49 10.05
CA LEU A 99 1.28 1.39 8.60
C LEU A 99 1.27 -0.06 8.11
N TYR A 100 2.09 -0.93 8.70
CA TYR A 100 2.17 -2.35 8.32
C TYR A 100 0.81 -3.05 8.39
N TYR A 101 0.03 -2.80 9.44
CA TYR A 101 -1.30 -3.41 9.58
C TYR A 101 -2.32 -2.90 8.55
N LEU A 102 -2.19 -1.65 8.10
CA LEU A 102 -2.99 -1.13 6.99
C LEU A 102 -2.54 -1.72 5.66
N TRP A 103 -1.23 -1.75 5.42
CA TRP A 103 -0.62 -2.27 4.21
C TRP A 103 -0.90 -3.76 4.00
N LYS A 104 -0.90 -4.57 5.07
CA LYS A 104 -1.25 -5.99 5.03
C LYS A 104 -2.68 -6.26 4.51
N LYS A 105 -3.59 -5.31 4.69
CA LYS A 105 -4.97 -5.40 4.19
C LYS A 105 -5.11 -4.98 2.72
N SER A 106 -4.10 -4.33 2.15
CA SER A 106 -4.10 -3.91 0.76
C SER A 106 -3.91 -5.09 -0.20
N ASP A 107 -4.42 -4.96 -1.43
CA ASP A 107 -4.20 -5.95 -2.48
C ASP A 107 -2.72 -6.04 -2.90
N HIS A 108 -1.96 -4.97 -2.67
CA HIS A 108 -0.52 -4.95 -2.93
C HIS A 108 0.23 -5.99 -2.10
N TYR A 109 -0.14 -6.17 -0.82
CA TYR A 109 0.43 -7.22 0.01
C TYR A 109 0.11 -8.63 -0.51
N LYS A 110 -1.09 -8.86 -1.05
CA LYS A 110 -1.48 -10.17 -1.62
C LYS A 110 -0.61 -10.52 -2.83
N SER A 111 -0.35 -9.53 -3.69
CA SER A 111 0.54 -9.67 -4.84
C SER A 111 2.00 -9.89 -4.42
N TRP A 112 2.49 -9.12 -3.44
CA TRP A 112 3.83 -9.30 -2.86
C TRP A 112 3.99 -10.70 -2.25
N LYS A 113 3.03 -11.15 -1.44
CA LYS A 113 3.06 -12.46 -0.79
C LYS A 113 3.07 -13.60 -1.82
N ARG A 114 2.30 -13.48 -2.90
CA ARG A 114 2.31 -14.46 -3.99
C ARG A 114 3.69 -14.58 -4.66
N GLY A 115 4.37 -13.44 -4.87
CA GLY A 115 5.74 -13.44 -5.40
C GLY A 115 6.76 -14.05 -4.43
N PHE A 116 6.58 -13.86 -3.12
CA PHE A 116 7.43 -14.46 -2.08
C PHE A 116 7.18 -15.96 -1.89
N GLU A 117 5.93 -16.43 -1.96
CA GLU A 117 5.62 -17.87 -1.88
C GLU A 117 6.24 -18.64 -3.06
N CYS A 118 6.19 -18.10 -4.29
CA CYS A 118 6.85 -18.74 -5.44
C CYS A 118 8.39 -18.80 -5.34
N LEU A 119 9.03 -17.95 -4.53
CA LEU A 119 10.49 -18.00 -4.34
C LEU A 119 10.91 -19.10 -3.35
N ILE A 120 10.08 -19.38 -2.36
CA ILE A 120 10.32 -20.47 -1.39
C ILE A 120 10.16 -21.83 -2.09
N ASP A 121 9.15 -21.96 -2.95
CA ASP A 121 8.91 -23.20 -3.71
C ASP A 121 10.02 -23.52 -4.73
N ALA A 122 10.78 -22.52 -5.19
CA ALA A 122 11.86 -22.71 -6.16
C ALA A 122 13.19 -23.16 -5.53
N GLU A 123 13.38 -22.96 -4.23
CA GLU A 123 14.62 -23.26 -3.52
C GLU A 123 14.63 -24.72 -2.97
N GLU A 124 13.45 -25.32 -2.78
CA GLU A 124 13.31 -26.73 -2.36
C GLU A 124 13.57 -27.75 -3.49
N ASP A 125 13.47 -27.35 -4.76
CA ASP A 125 13.63 -28.25 -5.93
C ASP A 125 15.11 -28.49 -6.32
N VAL A 126 16.07 -27.79 -5.70
CA VAL A 126 17.52 -27.92 -6.01
C VAL A 126 18.26 -28.80 -5.00
N GLY A 127 17.65 -29.16 -3.86
CA GLY A 127 18.29 -29.95 -2.79
C GLY A 127 18.33 -31.47 -3.00
N GLY A 128 17.94 -31.99 -4.16
CA GLY A 128 17.68 -33.42 -4.38
C GLY A 128 18.78 -34.26 -5.04
N LEU A 129 19.98 -33.75 -5.31
CA LEU A 129 21.02 -34.49 -6.05
C LEU A 129 22.42 -34.42 -5.42
N GLU A 130 22.56 -34.82 -4.15
CA GLU A 130 23.85 -35.27 -3.63
C GLU A 130 23.67 -36.49 -2.73
N GLY A 131 24.21 -37.63 -3.16
CA GLY A 131 24.36 -38.81 -2.32
C GLY A 131 24.03 -40.10 -3.06
N ASP A 132 25.00 -40.60 -3.83
CA ASP A 132 25.37 -42.03 -3.82
C ASP A 132 26.62 -42.19 -4.69
N ASN A 133 27.79 -42.00 -4.08
CA ASN A 133 29.04 -42.50 -4.62
C ASN A 133 29.77 -43.28 -3.52
N SER A 134 30.06 -44.54 -3.87
CA SER A 134 31.08 -45.44 -3.31
C SER A 134 31.06 -45.76 -1.81
N GLY A 135 30.57 -46.96 -1.52
CA GLY A 135 30.94 -47.75 -0.35
C GLY A 135 31.26 -49.18 -0.75
N GLU A 136 32.26 -49.36 -1.62
CA GLU A 136 33.05 -50.60 -1.68
C GLU A 136 34.16 -50.47 -0.63
N VAL A 137 34.39 -51.50 0.20
CA VAL A 137 35.68 -51.97 0.75
C VAL A 137 35.43 -52.90 1.97
N ILE A 138 35.77 -54.18 1.72
CA ILE A 138 35.97 -55.39 2.56
C ILE A 138 34.74 -56.05 3.22
#